data_AF-A0A142XA85-F1
#
_entry.id   AF-A0A142XA85-F1
#
_cell.length_a   1.000
_cell.length_b   1.000
_cell.length_c   1.000
_cell.angle_alpha   90.00
_cell.angle_beta   90.00
_cell.angle_gamma   90.00
#
_symmetry.space_group_name_H-M   'P 1'
#
loop_
_entity.id
_entity.type
_entity.pdbx_description
1 polymer ?
#
loop_
_entity_poly.entity_id
_entity_poly.type
_entity_poly.pdbx_seq_one_letter_code
_entity_poly.pdbx_strand_id
1 'polypeptide(L)'
;MLEQEPVPPRQLNATVDRELELICLKCLQKPAEMRYPSAGALAADLEAYAAGQPVAAAPSGLRFFIARLFRETHHADVLENWGMLWIFHSIMIFLLCLLTQVMSWEGLRDHVWYMSVWSVGLVTWGAALWQLRKAAGPVLFVERQIAHAWAAGVCASIAMFWIEWLIPLEALTLSPAVAVAAGMVMVFKAGILSGRFYGWAALNFAAAIIMPLVPRVSILLFGAVSALSFFVPGVKYYRQRKARIT
;
A
#
# COMPACT_ATOMS: atom_id res chain seq x y z
N MET A 1 2.66 11.60 -23.02
CA MET A 1 1.52 12.55 -22.94
C MET A 1 0.14 11.87 -22.85
N LEU A 2 -0.05 10.64 -23.33
CA LEU A 2 -1.38 9.98 -23.29
C LEU A 2 -1.84 9.55 -21.88
N GLU A 3 -0.93 9.49 -20.92
CA GLU A 3 -1.13 8.88 -19.60
C GLU A 3 -1.29 9.87 -18.43
N GLN A 4 -0.96 11.14 -18.62
CA GLN A 4 -1.13 12.14 -17.55
C GLN A 4 -2.62 12.41 -17.29
N GLU A 5 -2.98 12.61 -16.02
CA GLU A 5 -4.33 13.06 -15.68
C GLU A 5 -4.63 14.39 -16.40
N PRO A 6 -5.82 14.56 -16.98
CA PRO A 6 -6.18 15.80 -17.63
C PRO A 6 -6.14 16.94 -16.60
N VAL A 7 -5.48 18.03 -16.97
CA VAL A 7 -5.50 19.27 -16.18
C VAL A 7 -6.96 19.72 -16.06
N PRO A 8 -7.49 19.95 -14.84
CA PRO A 8 -8.85 20.43 -14.67
C PRO A 8 -9.09 21.73 -15.45
N PRO A 9 -10.16 21.82 -16.28
CA PRO A 9 -10.50 23.03 -17.03
C PRO A 9 -10.47 24.31 -16.20
N ARG A 10 -10.88 24.30 -14.93
CA ARG A 10 -10.86 25.47 -14.05
C ARG A 10 -9.47 25.95 -13.64
N GLN A 11 -8.44 25.11 -13.78
CA GLN A 11 -7.04 25.54 -13.63
C GLN A 11 -6.55 26.33 -14.85
N LEU A 12 -7.14 26.09 -16.02
CA LEU A 12 -6.83 26.82 -17.26
C LEU A 12 -7.73 28.05 -17.42
N ASN A 13 -9.00 27.93 -17.05
CA ASN A 13 -9.98 29.00 -17.05
C ASN A 13 -10.93 28.89 -15.85
N ALA A 14 -10.71 29.73 -14.83
CA ALA A 14 -11.49 29.71 -13.59
C ALA A 14 -12.99 30.01 -13.77
N THR A 15 -13.41 30.56 -14.92
CA THR A 15 -14.83 30.88 -15.21
C THR A 15 -15.64 29.65 -15.65
N VAL A 16 -15.00 28.50 -15.88
CA VAL A 16 -15.71 27.27 -16.24
C VAL A 16 -16.55 26.80 -15.05
N ASP A 17 -17.81 26.47 -15.31
CA ASP A 17 -18.71 25.92 -14.30
C ASP A 17 -18.21 24.57 -13.77
N ARG A 18 -18.44 24.32 -12.47
CA ARG A 18 -17.94 23.12 -11.80
C ARG A 18 -18.59 21.83 -12.32
N GLU A 19 -19.88 21.86 -12.66
CA GLU A 19 -20.58 20.69 -13.20
C GLU A 19 -20.13 20.39 -14.64
N LEU A 20 -19.92 21.43 -15.44
CA LEU A 20 -19.37 21.28 -16.79
C LEU A 20 -17.93 20.74 -16.77
N GLU A 21 -17.10 21.20 -15.82
CA GLU A 21 -15.76 20.64 -15.58
C GLU A 21 -15.82 19.13 -15.29
N LEU A 22 -16.81 18.67 -14.51
CA LEU A 22 -16.96 17.26 -14.19
C LEU A 22 -17.34 16.42 -15.42
N ILE A 23 -18.23 16.92 -16.28
CA ILE A 23 -18.57 16.27 -17.55
C ILE A 23 -17.32 16.14 -18.44
N CYS A 24 -16.55 17.24 -18.60
CA CYS A 24 -15.31 17.22 -19.37
C CYS A 24 -14.29 16.22 -18.80
N LEU A 25 -14.07 16.22 -17.48
CA LEU A 25 -13.13 15.30 -16.83
C LEU A 25 -13.56 13.84 -16.96
N LYS A 26 -14.87 13.55 -16.94
CA LYS A 26 -15.40 12.19 -17.17
C LYS A 26 -15.17 11.72 -18.60
N CYS A 27 -15.36 12.58 -19.59
CA CYS A 27 -15.03 12.29 -20.99
C CYS A 27 -13.53 12.02 -21.20
N LEU A 28 -12.67 12.73 -20.47
CA LEU A 28 -11.21 12.66 -20.60
C LEU A 28 -10.55 11.57 -19.73
N GLN A 29 -11.33 10.76 -18.98
CA GLN A 29 -10.79 9.64 -18.20
C GLN A 29 -10.00 8.71 -19.12
N LYS A 30 -8.85 8.20 -18.64
CA LYS A 30 -8.03 7.29 -19.47
C LYS A 30 -8.70 5.93 -19.66
N PRO A 31 -9.16 5.24 -18.60
CA PRO A 31 -9.86 3.98 -18.74
C PRO A 31 -11.25 4.20 -19.35
N ALA A 32 -11.61 3.40 -20.36
CA ALA A 32 -12.86 3.56 -21.09
C ALA A 32 -14.09 3.28 -20.19
N GLU A 33 -13.95 2.36 -19.25
CA GLU A 33 -14.95 1.99 -18.26
C GLU A 33 -15.29 3.11 -17.26
N MET A 34 -14.44 4.14 -17.15
CA MET A 34 -14.70 5.33 -16.32
C MET A 34 -15.25 6.51 -17.12
N ARG A 35 -15.39 6.38 -18.45
CA ARG A 35 -16.08 7.35 -19.30
C ARG A 35 -17.58 7.07 -19.34
N TYR A 36 -18.31 7.89 -20.10
CA TYR A 36 -19.70 7.58 -20.44
C TYR A 36 -19.78 6.27 -21.24
N PRO A 37 -20.70 5.36 -20.89
CA PRO A 37 -20.85 4.08 -21.58
C PRO A 37 -21.37 4.23 -23.01
N SER A 38 -21.97 5.38 -23.34
CA SER A 38 -22.45 5.72 -24.67
C SER A 38 -22.48 7.24 -24.89
N ALA A 39 -22.53 7.67 -26.15
CA ALA A 39 -22.75 9.07 -26.49
C ALA A 39 -24.10 9.59 -25.95
N GLY A 40 -25.13 8.75 -25.89
CA GLY A 40 -26.43 9.11 -25.29
C GLY A 40 -26.32 9.41 -23.80
N ALA A 41 -25.47 8.71 -23.06
CA ALA A 41 -25.23 9.00 -21.64
C ALA A 41 -24.50 10.33 -21.41
N LEU A 42 -23.63 10.73 -22.34
CA LEU A 42 -23.02 12.07 -22.33
C LEU A 42 -24.06 13.15 -22.67
N ALA A 43 -24.88 12.92 -23.70
CA ALA A 43 -25.93 13.85 -24.10
C ALA A 43 -26.91 14.13 -22.95
N ALA A 44 -27.34 13.08 -22.24
CA ALA A 44 -28.23 13.21 -21.08
C ALA A 44 -27.63 14.10 -19.97
N ASP A 45 -26.33 14.00 -19.70
CA ASP A 45 -25.66 14.86 -18.70
C ASP A 45 -25.52 16.30 -19.18
N LEU A 46 -25.28 16.53 -20.48
CA LEU A 46 -25.24 17.87 -21.06
C LEU A 46 -26.62 18.53 -21.05
N GLU A 47 -27.68 17.76 -21.33
CA GLU A 47 -29.07 18.21 -21.24
C GLU A 47 -29.46 18.55 -19.79
N ALA A 48 -29.10 17.69 -18.83
CA ALA A 48 -29.30 17.95 -17.41
C ALA A 48 -28.59 19.24 -16.96
N TYR A 49 -27.33 19.42 -17.34
CA TYR A 49 -26.57 20.65 -17.07
C TYR A 49 -27.26 21.88 -17.66
N ALA A 50 -27.67 21.83 -18.94
CA ALA A 50 -28.36 22.93 -19.60
C ALA A 50 -29.71 23.27 -18.93
N ALA A 51 -30.38 22.28 -18.36
CA ALA A 51 -31.63 22.43 -17.61
C ALA A 51 -31.41 22.82 -16.13
N GLY A 52 -30.17 22.99 -15.66
CA GLY A 52 -29.85 23.27 -14.25
C GLY A 52 -30.19 22.11 -13.30
N GLN A 53 -30.23 20.88 -13.82
CA GLN A 53 -30.50 19.66 -13.06
C GLN A 53 -29.19 18.97 -12.65
N PRO A 54 -29.18 18.21 -11.54
CA PRO A 54 -28.00 17.47 -11.12
C PRO A 54 -27.48 16.52 -12.21
N VAL A 55 -26.21 16.67 -12.57
CA VAL A 55 -25.57 15.84 -13.60
C VAL A 55 -25.05 14.51 -13.02
N ALA A 56 -25.10 13.40 -13.77
CA ALA A 56 -24.54 12.11 -13.35
C ALA A 56 -23.00 12.10 -13.34
N ALA A 57 -22.36 13.13 -13.90
CA ALA A 57 -20.93 13.41 -13.78
C ALA A 57 -20.55 13.89 -12.38
N ALA A 58 -21.50 14.48 -11.65
CA ALA A 58 -21.26 14.93 -10.29
C ALA A 58 -20.87 13.71 -9.45
N PRO A 59 -19.76 13.79 -8.68
CA PRO A 59 -19.27 12.67 -7.91
C PRO A 59 -20.25 12.37 -6.78
N SER A 60 -21.30 11.63 -7.09
CA SER A 60 -22.30 11.16 -6.15
C SER A 60 -21.87 9.78 -5.66
N GLY A 61 -21.05 9.81 -4.61
CA GLY A 61 -20.94 8.69 -3.69
C GLY A 61 -19.59 8.01 -3.58
N LEU A 62 -19.50 7.20 -2.53
CA LEU A 62 -18.34 6.43 -2.11
C LEU A 62 -17.76 5.53 -3.23
N ARG A 63 -18.60 5.10 -4.19
CA ARG A 63 -18.21 4.25 -5.32
C ARG A 63 -17.28 4.94 -6.32
N PHE A 64 -17.52 6.21 -6.65
CA PHE A 64 -16.64 6.97 -7.56
C PHE A 64 -15.26 7.21 -6.94
N PHE A 65 -15.24 7.53 -5.64
CA PHE A 65 -14.00 7.70 -4.88
C PHE A 65 -13.22 6.39 -4.77
N ILE A 66 -13.90 5.28 -4.43
CA ILE A 66 -13.29 3.94 -4.40
C ILE A 66 -12.76 3.56 -5.79
N ALA A 67 -13.52 3.74 -6.87
CA ALA A 67 -13.05 3.41 -8.22
C ALA A 67 -11.77 4.19 -8.59
N ARG A 68 -11.70 5.48 -8.21
CA ARG A 68 -10.51 6.30 -8.43
C ARG A 68 -9.31 5.85 -7.58
N LEU A 69 -9.55 5.45 -6.33
CA LEU A 69 -8.52 4.89 -5.45
C LEU A 69 -7.97 3.56 -5.98
N PHE A 70 -8.81 2.72 -6.58
CA PHE A 70 -8.42 1.40 -7.08
C PHE A 70 -7.75 1.40 -8.47
N ARG A 71 -7.62 2.57 -9.12
CA ARG A 71 -6.97 2.69 -10.43
C ARG A 71 -5.50 2.26 -10.34
N GLU A 72 -5.05 1.41 -11.27
CA GLU A 72 -3.62 1.07 -11.39
C GLU A 72 -2.87 2.33 -11.86
N THR A 73 -1.84 2.75 -11.11
CA THR A 73 -1.03 3.92 -11.48
C THR A 73 0.08 3.51 -12.45
N HIS A 74 0.60 4.49 -13.21
CA HIS A 74 1.58 4.36 -14.30
C HIS A 74 2.97 3.84 -13.87
N HIS A 75 3.11 3.27 -12.67
CA HIS A 75 4.37 2.77 -12.12
C HIS A 75 4.37 1.24 -11.96
N ALA A 76 3.43 0.52 -12.58
CA ALA A 76 3.40 -0.94 -12.57
C ALA A 76 4.70 -1.56 -13.10
N ASP A 77 5.35 -0.96 -14.11
CA ASP A 77 6.64 -1.43 -14.63
C ASP A 77 7.77 -1.36 -13.59
N VAL A 78 7.69 -0.44 -12.62
CA VAL A 78 8.64 -0.39 -11.49
C VAL A 78 8.55 -1.69 -10.70
N LEU A 79 7.34 -2.22 -10.51
CA LEU A 79 7.07 -3.40 -9.67
C LEU A 79 7.65 -4.69 -10.23
N GLU A 80 7.77 -4.78 -11.55
CA GLU A 80 8.35 -5.94 -12.24
C GLU A 80 9.78 -6.23 -11.74
N ASN A 81 10.57 -5.20 -11.47
CA ASN A 81 11.92 -5.33 -10.94
C ASN A 81 11.98 -5.73 -9.45
N TRP A 82 10.88 -5.61 -8.72
CA TRP A 82 10.81 -5.90 -7.28
C TRP A 82 10.23 -7.26 -6.95
N GLY A 83 9.66 -7.98 -7.93
CA GLY A 83 8.95 -9.24 -7.68
C GLY A 83 9.75 -10.23 -6.83
N MET A 84 11.02 -10.47 -7.18
CA MET A 84 11.91 -11.37 -6.45
C MET A 84 12.28 -10.84 -5.05
N LEU A 85 12.56 -9.54 -4.92
CA LEU A 85 12.89 -8.92 -3.64
C LEU A 85 11.71 -8.99 -2.66
N TRP A 86 10.47 -8.84 -3.16
CA TRP A 86 9.27 -8.98 -2.34
C TRP A 86 9.00 -10.40 -1.88
N ILE A 87 9.31 -11.41 -2.72
CA ILE A 87 9.23 -12.81 -2.30
C ILE A 87 10.22 -13.05 -1.17
N PHE A 88 11.48 -12.64 -1.30
CA PHE A 88 12.45 -12.80 -0.21
C PHE A 88 12.05 -12.01 1.04
N HIS A 89 11.53 -10.80 0.88
CA HIS A 89 11.03 -10.00 2.01
C HIS A 89 9.87 -10.70 2.73
N SER A 90 8.97 -11.35 2.00
CA SER A 90 7.86 -12.12 2.59
C SER A 90 8.32 -13.31 3.42
N ILE A 91 9.37 -14.00 2.97
CA ILE A 91 9.96 -15.13 3.71
C ILE A 91 10.63 -14.59 4.97
N MET A 92 11.45 -13.54 4.83
CA MET A 92 12.14 -12.93 5.96
C MET A 92 11.15 -12.44 7.03
N ILE A 93 10.12 -11.68 6.68
CA ILE A 93 9.17 -11.15 7.66
C ILE A 93 8.41 -12.26 8.37
N PHE A 94 8.03 -13.33 7.66
CA PHE A 94 7.40 -14.50 8.26
C PHE A 94 8.33 -15.19 9.25
N LEU A 95 9.60 -15.41 8.89
CA LEU A 95 10.59 -16.03 9.77
C LEU A 95 10.90 -15.18 11.00
N LEU A 96 10.99 -13.85 10.86
CA LEU A 96 11.16 -12.95 12.00
C LEU A 96 9.96 -13.02 12.96
N CYS A 97 8.74 -13.03 12.43
CA CYS A 97 7.53 -13.14 13.23
C CYS A 97 7.39 -14.52 13.87
N LEU A 98 7.75 -15.58 13.15
CA LEU A 98 7.77 -16.95 13.66
C LEU A 98 8.78 -17.08 14.81
N LEU A 99 10.00 -16.58 14.64
CA LEU A 99 11.02 -16.56 15.70
C LEU A 99 10.51 -15.79 16.92
N THR A 100 9.93 -14.62 16.71
CA THR A 100 9.33 -13.80 17.78
C THR A 100 8.21 -14.55 18.51
N GLN A 101 7.36 -15.26 17.77
CA GLN A 101 6.27 -16.05 18.34
C GLN A 101 6.79 -17.25 19.15
N VAL A 102 7.82 -17.93 18.64
CA VAL A 102 8.48 -19.05 19.35
C VAL A 102 9.13 -18.54 20.65
N MET A 103 9.84 -17.42 20.61
CA MET A 103 10.42 -16.79 21.82
C MET A 103 9.34 -16.50 22.87
N SER A 104 8.18 -16.02 22.44
CA SER A 104 7.04 -15.78 23.32
C SER A 104 6.48 -17.07 23.93
N TRP A 105 6.39 -18.16 23.16
CA TRP A 105 5.97 -19.48 23.67
C TRP A 105 6.95 -20.08 24.68
N GLU A 106 8.25 -19.87 24.48
CA GLU A 106 9.32 -20.28 25.41
C GLU A 106 9.38 -19.40 26.67
N GLY A 107 8.48 -18.41 26.80
CA GLY A 107 8.39 -17.57 28.00
C GLY A 107 9.51 -16.54 28.12
N LEU A 108 10.23 -16.21 27.03
CA LEU A 108 11.18 -15.11 27.02
C LEU A 108 10.41 -13.78 27.14
N ARG A 109 10.54 -13.10 28.29
CA ARG A 109 9.82 -11.84 28.57
C ARG A 109 10.69 -10.59 28.49
N ASP A 110 12.00 -10.75 28.40
CA ASP A 110 12.93 -9.62 28.38
C ASP A 110 12.91 -8.92 27.01
N HIS A 111 12.66 -7.60 27.03
CA HIS A 111 12.63 -6.73 25.86
C HIS A 111 13.93 -6.76 25.07
N VAL A 112 15.09 -6.97 25.72
CA VAL A 112 16.40 -6.96 25.08
C VAL A 112 16.46 -7.99 23.95
N TRP A 113 15.86 -9.17 24.13
CA TRP A 113 15.83 -10.20 23.09
C TRP A 113 15.01 -9.75 21.88
N TYR A 114 13.80 -9.23 22.10
CA TYR A 114 12.92 -8.78 21.04
C TYR A 114 13.50 -7.57 20.29
N MET A 115 14.02 -6.58 21.03
CA MET A 115 14.69 -5.41 20.47
C MET A 115 15.88 -5.82 19.62
N SER A 116 16.70 -6.77 20.08
CA SER A 116 17.85 -7.26 19.33
C SER A 116 17.43 -7.95 18.04
N VAL A 117 16.48 -8.89 18.13
CA VAL A 117 15.96 -9.64 16.97
C VAL A 117 15.34 -8.71 15.93
N TRP A 118 14.50 -7.76 16.34
CA TRP A 118 13.83 -6.84 15.43
C TRP A 118 14.77 -5.75 14.89
N SER A 119 15.63 -5.17 15.72
CA SER A 119 16.54 -4.11 15.27
C SER A 119 17.61 -4.66 14.35
N VAL A 120 18.33 -5.71 14.78
CA VAL A 120 19.38 -6.32 13.96
C VAL A 120 18.75 -6.95 12.71
N GLY A 121 17.67 -7.72 12.88
CA GLY A 121 16.99 -8.39 11.77
C GLY A 121 16.51 -7.41 10.69
N LEU A 122 15.78 -6.36 11.07
CA LEU A 122 15.22 -5.40 10.11
C LEU A 122 16.29 -4.49 9.49
N VAL A 123 17.27 -4.02 10.27
CA VAL A 123 18.34 -3.15 9.74
C VAL A 123 19.25 -3.93 8.79
N THR A 124 19.70 -5.13 9.19
CA THR A 124 20.53 -5.98 8.33
C THR A 124 19.77 -6.37 7.06
N TRP A 125 18.50 -6.76 7.17
CA TRP A 125 17.70 -7.09 6.00
C TRP A 125 17.44 -5.89 5.08
N GLY A 126 17.12 -4.72 5.66
CA GLY A 126 16.94 -3.48 4.92
C GLY A 126 18.20 -3.08 4.15
N ALA A 127 19.35 -3.17 4.79
CA ALA A 127 20.64 -2.93 4.15
C ALA A 127 20.89 -3.93 3.01
N ALA A 128 20.70 -5.23 3.25
CA ALA A 128 20.89 -6.26 2.23
C ALA A 128 19.97 -6.06 1.02
N LEU A 129 18.67 -5.86 1.24
CA LEU A 129 17.69 -5.56 0.20
C LEU A 129 18.07 -4.31 -0.59
N TRP A 130 18.53 -3.25 0.08
CA TRP A 130 18.92 -2.01 -0.57
C TRP A 130 20.16 -2.20 -1.46
N GLN A 131 21.16 -2.96 -1.01
CA GLN A 131 22.32 -3.28 -1.81
C GLN A 131 21.95 -4.14 -3.04
N LEU A 132 21.13 -5.17 -2.86
CA LEU A 132 20.61 -5.99 -3.96
C LEU A 132 19.83 -5.15 -4.97
N ARG A 133 18.99 -4.23 -4.50
CA ARG A 133 18.25 -3.33 -5.40
C ARG A 133 19.19 -2.39 -6.14
N LYS A 134 20.17 -1.75 -5.48
CA LYS A 134 21.13 -0.86 -6.16
C LYS A 134 21.95 -1.60 -7.22
N ALA A 135 22.33 -2.84 -6.95
CA ALA A 135 23.05 -3.68 -7.91
C ALA A 135 22.23 -3.99 -9.18
N ALA A 136 20.90 -3.95 -9.10
CA ALA A 136 20.00 -4.20 -10.23
C ALA A 136 19.82 -3.01 -11.19
N GLY A 137 20.42 -1.84 -10.90
CA GLY A 137 20.36 -0.65 -11.76
C GLY A 137 19.92 0.62 -11.03
N PRO A 138 19.75 1.75 -11.74
CA PRO A 138 19.44 3.03 -11.13
C PRO A 138 18.13 2.98 -10.33
N VAL A 139 18.11 3.70 -9.20
CA VAL A 139 16.94 3.77 -8.32
C VAL A 139 16.11 4.99 -8.69
N LEU A 140 14.86 4.74 -9.09
CA LEU A 140 13.88 5.73 -9.50
C LEU A 140 13.38 6.57 -8.32
N PHE A 141 12.85 7.75 -8.61
CA PHE A 141 12.25 8.62 -7.59
C PHE A 141 11.15 7.91 -6.79
N VAL A 142 10.26 7.21 -7.49
CA VAL A 142 9.14 6.44 -6.90
C VAL A 142 9.64 5.36 -5.93
N GLU A 143 10.73 4.68 -6.28
CA GLU A 143 11.34 3.65 -5.43
C GLU A 143 11.92 4.22 -4.14
N ARG A 144 12.50 5.43 -4.21
CA ARG A 144 12.93 6.14 -3.01
C ARG A 144 11.75 6.45 -2.09
N GLN A 145 10.61 6.90 -2.62
CA GLN A 145 9.42 7.16 -1.79
C GLN A 145 8.94 5.89 -1.07
N ILE A 146 8.93 4.75 -1.76
CA ILE A 146 8.57 3.45 -1.18
C ILE A 146 9.58 3.04 -0.10
N ALA A 147 10.88 3.26 -0.34
CA ALA A 147 11.92 2.97 0.65
C ALA A 147 11.75 3.79 1.94
N HIS A 148 11.39 5.08 1.85
CA HIS A 148 11.10 5.91 3.02
C HIS A 148 9.85 5.42 3.78
N ALA A 149 8.78 5.04 3.07
CA ALA A 149 7.59 4.47 3.71
C ALA A 149 7.94 3.19 4.48
N TRP A 150 8.77 2.32 3.91
CA TRP A 150 9.24 1.12 4.59
C TRP A 150 10.14 1.41 5.79
N ALA A 151 11.09 2.33 5.64
CA ALA A 151 11.97 2.76 6.72
C ALA A 151 11.17 3.33 7.91
N ALA A 152 10.11 4.10 7.64
CA ALA A 152 9.20 4.57 8.67
C ALA A 152 8.51 3.42 9.42
N GLY A 153 8.09 2.37 8.71
CA GLY A 153 7.54 1.15 9.32
C GLY A 153 8.54 0.41 10.21
N VAL A 154 9.81 0.31 9.79
CA VAL A 154 10.90 -0.25 10.61
C VAL A 154 11.11 0.57 11.87
N CYS A 155 11.22 1.89 11.74
CA CYS A 155 11.35 2.79 12.88
C CYS A 155 10.18 2.66 13.85
N ALA A 156 8.94 2.60 13.35
CA ALA A 156 7.75 2.40 14.18
C ALA A 156 7.79 1.05 14.94
N SER A 157 8.23 -0.02 14.27
CA SER A 157 8.35 -1.35 14.88
C SER A 157 9.40 -1.39 15.99
N ILE A 158 10.53 -0.70 15.82
CA ILE A 158 11.59 -0.61 16.83
C ILE A 158 11.17 0.32 17.97
N ALA A 159 10.58 1.47 17.66
CA ALA A 159 10.14 2.45 18.64
C ALA A 159 9.09 1.88 19.61
N MET A 160 8.25 0.96 19.13
CA MET A 160 7.30 0.23 19.97
C MET A 160 7.97 -0.44 21.18
N PHE A 161 9.05 -1.19 20.96
CA PHE A 161 9.76 -1.86 22.06
C PHE A 161 10.42 -0.86 23.02
N TRP A 162 10.88 0.27 22.51
CA TRP A 162 11.37 1.37 23.36
C TRP A 162 10.26 1.94 24.24
N ILE A 163 9.05 2.08 23.71
CA ILE A 163 7.89 2.54 24.49
C ILE A 163 7.54 1.52 25.58
N GLU A 164 7.50 0.22 25.26
CA GLU A 164 7.27 -0.86 26.24
C GLU A 164 8.36 -0.95 27.31
N TRP A 165 9.59 -0.56 26.98
CA TRP A 165 10.69 -0.56 27.94
C TRP A 165 10.65 0.68 28.86
N LEU A 166 10.33 1.86 28.31
CA LEU A 166 10.26 3.12 29.06
C LEU A 166 9.00 3.23 29.93
N ILE A 167 7.86 2.79 29.38
CA ILE A 167 6.62 2.57 30.12
C ILE A 167 6.63 1.08 30.40
N PRO A 168 6.97 0.60 31.61
CA PRO A 168 7.35 -0.79 31.89
C PRO A 168 6.16 -1.76 31.70
N LEU A 169 5.82 -1.99 30.43
CA LEU A 169 4.80 -2.90 29.94
C LEU A 169 5.45 -4.27 29.76
N GLU A 170 4.63 -5.31 29.59
CA GLU A 170 5.17 -6.60 29.19
C GLU A 170 5.61 -6.54 27.71
N ALA A 171 6.66 -7.27 27.35
CA ALA A 171 7.13 -7.32 25.97
C ALA A 171 6.01 -7.81 25.04
N LEU A 172 5.90 -7.18 23.86
CA LEU A 172 4.88 -7.43 22.84
C LEU A 172 3.46 -6.92 23.18
N THR A 173 3.26 -6.21 24.30
CA THR A 173 1.97 -5.57 24.64
C THR A 173 1.46 -4.67 23.50
N LEU A 174 2.34 -3.90 22.89
CA LEU A 174 2.04 -2.97 21.81
C LEU A 174 2.16 -3.60 20.42
N SER A 175 2.42 -4.91 20.32
CA SER A 175 2.62 -5.61 19.04
C SER A 175 1.54 -5.40 17.96
N PRO A 176 0.25 -5.17 18.27
CA PRO A 176 -0.73 -4.77 17.25
C PRO A 176 -0.36 -3.49 16.48
N ALA A 177 0.42 -2.58 17.08
CA ALA A 177 0.89 -1.36 16.43
C ALA A 177 1.79 -1.65 15.22
N VAL A 178 2.51 -2.78 15.20
CA VAL A 178 3.29 -3.20 14.04
C VAL A 178 2.38 -3.50 12.85
N ALA A 179 1.23 -4.15 13.09
CA ALA A 179 0.24 -4.41 12.05
C ALA A 179 -0.42 -3.12 11.54
N VAL A 180 -0.67 -2.15 12.42
CA VAL A 180 -1.12 -0.80 12.02
C VAL A 180 -0.09 -0.12 11.13
N ALA A 181 1.19 -0.12 11.54
CA ALA A 181 2.28 0.47 10.75
C ALA A 181 2.41 -0.20 9.37
N ALA A 182 2.34 -1.53 9.30
CA ALA A 182 2.34 -2.27 8.04
C ALA A 182 1.13 -1.89 7.15
N GLY A 183 -0.06 -1.74 7.74
CA GLY A 183 -1.26 -1.25 7.05
C GLY A 183 -1.04 0.13 6.44
N MET A 184 -0.43 1.06 7.19
CA MET A 184 -0.09 2.40 6.68
C MET A 184 0.90 2.34 5.52
N VAL A 185 1.95 1.50 5.61
CA VAL A 185 2.89 1.29 4.49
C VAL A 185 2.17 0.78 3.25
N MET A 186 1.19 -0.12 3.40
CA MET A 186 0.38 -0.61 2.28
C MET A 186 -0.52 0.46 1.68
N VAL A 187 -1.06 1.39 2.49
CA VAL A 187 -1.79 2.57 1.99
C VAL A 187 -0.89 3.46 1.14
N PHE A 188 0.33 3.76 1.60
CA PHE A 188 1.30 4.52 0.82
C PHE A 188 1.63 3.82 -0.50
N LYS A 189 1.88 2.50 -0.46
CA LYS A 189 2.08 1.70 -1.69
C LYS A 189 0.86 1.75 -2.60
N ALA A 190 -0.36 1.76 -2.06
CA ALA A 190 -1.57 1.82 -2.85
C ALA A 190 -1.67 3.11 -3.66
N GLY A 191 -1.43 4.27 -3.02
CA GLY A 191 -1.46 5.57 -3.68
C GLY A 191 -0.35 5.77 -4.70
N ILE A 192 0.81 5.11 -4.53
CA ILE A 192 1.97 5.26 -5.41
C ILE A 192 1.93 4.26 -6.58
N LEU A 193 1.53 3.01 -6.33
CA LEU A 193 1.77 1.88 -7.25
C LEU A 193 0.51 1.28 -7.85
N SER A 194 -0.49 0.96 -7.02
CA SER A 194 -1.71 0.31 -7.46
C SER A 194 -2.70 0.25 -6.30
N GLY A 195 -3.93 0.70 -6.53
CA GLY A 195 -4.96 0.63 -5.49
C GLY A 195 -5.30 -0.78 -4.99
N ARG A 196 -4.82 -1.85 -5.64
CA ARG A 196 -4.92 -3.22 -5.13
C ARG A 196 -4.27 -3.39 -3.75
N PHE A 197 -3.28 -2.55 -3.42
CA PHE A 197 -2.66 -2.56 -2.09
C PHE A 197 -3.59 -2.05 -0.98
N TYR A 198 -4.70 -1.38 -1.29
CA TYR A 198 -5.72 -1.04 -0.27
C TYR A 198 -6.34 -2.29 0.38
N GLY A 199 -6.51 -3.37 -0.39
CA GLY A 199 -6.97 -4.65 0.17
C GLY A 199 -5.98 -5.22 1.18
N TRP A 200 -4.68 -5.18 0.87
CA TRP A 200 -3.63 -5.61 1.79
C TRP A 200 -3.51 -4.71 3.02
N ALA A 201 -3.73 -3.40 2.87
CA ALA A 201 -3.80 -2.47 4.00
C ALA A 201 -4.95 -2.83 4.93
N ALA A 202 -6.16 -3.05 4.38
CA ALA A 202 -7.33 -3.44 5.15
C ALA A 202 -7.10 -4.75 5.92
N LEU A 203 -6.45 -5.74 5.30
CA LEU A 203 -6.09 -7.00 5.97
C LEU A 203 -5.10 -6.79 7.14
N ASN A 204 -4.11 -5.91 6.99
CA ASN A 204 -3.18 -5.61 8.08
C ASN A 204 -3.87 -4.85 9.23
N PHE A 205 -4.75 -3.89 8.93
CA PHE A 205 -5.55 -3.22 9.97
C PHE A 205 -6.51 -4.18 10.67
N ALA A 206 -7.14 -5.10 9.93
CA ALA A 206 -7.97 -6.15 10.52
C ALA A 206 -7.13 -7.08 11.41
N ALA A 207 -5.92 -7.47 10.98
CA ALA A 207 -4.99 -8.24 11.79
C ALA A 207 -4.67 -7.50 13.10
N ALA A 208 -4.38 -6.20 13.05
CA ALA A 208 -4.14 -5.39 14.24
C ALA A 208 -5.30 -5.45 15.25
N ILE A 209 -6.55 -5.40 14.77
CA ILE A 209 -7.76 -5.48 15.62
C ILE A 209 -7.93 -6.89 16.20
N ILE A 210 -7.57 -7.94 15.44
CA ILE A 210 -7.74 -9.34 15.85
C ILE A 210 -6.62 -9.80 16.80
N MET A 211 -5.40 -9.28 16.66
CA MET A 211 -4.22 -9.70 17.44
C MET A 211 -4.47 -9.74 18.96
N PRO A 212 -5.09 -8.72 19.61
CA PRO A 212 -5.43 -8.77 21.04
C PRO A 212 -6.39 -9.91 21.43
N LEU A 213 -7.21 -10.38 20.49
CA LEU A 213 -8.19 -11.45 20.71
C LEU A 213 -7.54 -12.85 20.65
N VAL A 214 -6.36 -12.97 20.05
CA VAL A 214 -5.63 -14.24 19.87
C VAL A 214 -4.17 -14.13 20.33
N PRO A 215 -3.90 -13.75 21.59
CA PRO A 215 -2.56 -13.41 22.06
C PRO A 215 -1.54 -14.56 21.92
N ARG A 216 -2.00 -15.81 21.91
CA ARG A 216 -1.12 -16.98 21.73
C ARG A 216 -0.49 -17.07 20.34
N VAL A 217 -1.05 -16.43 19.32
CA VAL A 217 -0.60 -16.51 17.93
C VAL A 217 -0.59 -15.14 17.24
N SER A 218 -0.65 -14.05 18.01
CA SER A 218 -0.86 -12.70 17.50
C SER A 218 0.25 -12.25 16.54
N ILE A 219 1.51 -12.49 16.90
CA ILE A 219 2.67 -12.10 16.07
C ILE A 219 2.71 -12.96 14.79
N LEU A 220 2.39 -14.24 14.91
CA LEU A 220 2.36 -15.14 13.75
C LEU A 220 1.20 -14.80 12.79
N LEU A 221 0.04 -14.39 13.31
CA LEU A 221 -1.07 -13.86 12.52
C LEU A 221 -0.63 -12.64 11.71
N PHE A 222 0.00 -11.65 12.36
CA PHE A 222 0.57 -10.51 11.68
C PHE A 222 1.59 -10.93 10.62
N GLY A 223 2.55 -11.80 10.98
CA GLY A 223 3.58 -12.30 10.09
C GLY A 223 3.01 -12.97 8.85
N ALA A 224 1.96 -13.79 8.99
CA ALA A 224 1.28 -14.44 7.87
C ALA A 224 0.58 -13.43 6.95
N VAL A 225 -0.20 -12.50 7.51
CA VAL A 225 -0.91 -11.47 6.73
C VAL A 225 0.08 -10.56 6.00
N SER A 226 1.12 -10.09 6.70
CA SER A 226 2.18 -9.29 6.09
C SER A 226 2.95 -10.06 5.03
N ALA A 227 3.36 -11.30 5.28
CA ALA A 227 4.06 -12.11 4.29
C ALA A 227 3.22 -12.28 3.02
N LEU A 228 1.94 -12.62 3.13
CA LEU A 228 1.03 -12.73 1.98
C LEU A 228 0.93 -11.43 1.18
N SER A 229 0.91 -10.27 1.87
CA SER A 229 0.84 -8.95 1.24
C SER A 229 2.06 -8.59 0.37
N PHE A 230 3.20 -9.24 0.59
CA PHE A 230 4.39 -9.11 -0.26
C PHE A 230 4.54 -10.28 -1.24
N PHE A 231 4.24 -11.51 -0.80
CA PHE A 231 4.42 -12.71 -1.60
C PHE A 231 3.52 -12.71 -2.84
N VAL A 232 2.21 -12.45 -2.65
CA VAL A 232 1.24 -12.54 -3.76
C VAL A 232 1.54 -11.50 -4.85
N PRO A 233 1.74 -10.21 -4.52
CA PRO A 233 2.21 -9.24 -5.52
C PRO A 233 3.59 -9.62 -6.08
N GLY A 234 4.52 -10.10 -5.24
CA GLY A 234 5.87 -10.48 -5.65
C GLY A 234 5.89 -11.54 -6.74
N VAL A 235 5.13 -12.62 -6.57
CA VAL A 235 4.98 -13.69 -7.57
C VAL A 235 4.34 -13.17 -8.86
N LYS A 236 3.29 -12.35 -8.75
CA LYS A 236 2.63 -11.75 -9.91
C LYS A 236 3.63 -10.97 -10.78
N TYR A 237 4.35 -10.02 -10.17
CA TYR A 237 5.27 -9.14 -10.91
C TYR A 237 6.53 -9.87 -11.37
N TYR A 238 7.01 -10.87 -10.62
CA TYR A 238 8.09 -11.74 -11.06
C TYR A 238 7.74 -12.52 -12.34
N ARG A 239 6.51 -13.08 -12.41
CA ARG A 239 6.02 -13.79 -13.59
C ARG A 239 5.84 -12.86 -14.79
N GLN A 240 5.28 -11.65 -14.57
CA GLN A 240 5.12 -10.63 -15.62
C GLN A 240 6.47 -10.23 -16.22
N ARG A 241 7.47 -9.95 -15.38
CA ARG A 241 8.84 -9.65 -15.84
C ARG A 241 9.43 -10.77 -16.69
N LYS A 242 9.29 -12.02 -16.22
CA LYS A 242 9.83 -13.18 -16.94
C LYS A 242 9.20 -13.32 -18.34
N ALA A 243 7.88 -13.14 -18.44
CA ALA A 243 7.15 -13.22 -19.70
C ALA A 243 7.49 -12.10 -20.70
N ARG A 244 8.00 -10.94 -20.25
CA ARG A 244 8.47 -9.87 -21.16
C ARG A 244 9.87 -10.11 -21.72
N ILE A 245 10.69 -10.92 -21.05
CA ILE A 245 12.11 -11.14 -21.40
C ILE A 245 12.28 -12.39 -22.28
N THR A 246 11.33 -13.32 -22.24
CA THR A 246 11.26 -14.53 -23.08
C THR A 246 10.44 -14.28 -24.34
#